data_AF-A0A249PMH1-F1
#
_entry.id   AF-A0A249PMH1-F1
#
_cell.length_a   1.000
_cell.length_b   1.000
_cell.length_c   1.000
_cell.angle_alpha   90.00
_cell.angle_beta   90.00
_cell.angle_gamma   90.00
#
_symmetry.space_group_name_H-M   'P 1'
#
loop_
_entity.id
_entity.type
_entity.pdbx_description
1 polymer ?
#
loop_
_entity_poly.entity_id
_entity_poly.type
_entity_poly.pdbx_seq_one_letter_code
_entity_poly.pdbx_strand_id
1 'polypeptide(L)'
;MTFPKEHRAKLHSTNPIERLNGEIKRRTEVVGIFPNDEAIVRLVGALLLEQNDEWAVQRARYMTLETMASMSDDPQISLPAVAR
;
A
#
# COMPACT_ATOMS: atom_id res chain seq x y z
N MET A 1 -18.13 -3.55 -13.94
CA MET A 1 -16.75 -3.88 -13.49
C MET A 1 -15.76 -3.12 -14.37
N THR A 2 -15.47 -1.87 -14.01
CA THR A 2 -14.67 -0.91 -14.81
C THR A 2 -13.17 -1.23 -14.86
N PHE A 3 -12.66 -2.07 -13.93
CA PHE A 3 -11.23 -2.44 -13.89
C PHE A 3 -10.85 -3.60 -14.86
N PRO A 4 -9.63 -3.58 -15.43
CA PRO A 4 -9.05 -4.69 -16.17
C PRO A 4 -9.16 -6.02 -15.43
N LYS A 5 -9.41 -7.11 -16.17
CA LYS A 5 -9.69 -8.45 -15.60
C LYS A 5 -8.57 -8.93 -14.67
N GLU A 6 -7.32 -8.61 -15.00
CA GLU A 6 -6.11 -8.91 -14.24
C GLU A 6 -6.05 -8.28 -12.84
N HIS A 7 -6.78 -7.19 -12.59
CA HIS A 7 -6.77 -6.50 -11.29
C HIS A 7 -7.94 -6.86 -10.39
N ARG A 8 -9.01 -7.45 -10.94
CA ARG A 8 -10.23 -7.76 -10.17
C ARG A 8 -9.96 -8.67 -8.98
N ALA A 9 -9.19 -9.74 -9.18
CA ALA A 9 -8.84 -10.67 -8.09
C ALA A 9 -8.05 -10.00 -6.97
N LYS A 10 -7.17 -9.04 -7.31
CA LYS A 10 -6.40 -8.25 -6.35
C LYS A 10 -7.32 -7.30 -5.56
N LEU A 11 -8.25 -6.63 -6.25
CA LEU A 11 -9.22 -5.72 -5.62
C LEU A 11 -10.24 -6.43 -4.73
N HIS A 12 -10.61 -7.66 -5.08
CA HIS A 12 -11.53 -8.46 -4.26
C HIS A 12 -10.86 -9.11 -3.04
N SER A 13 -9.52 -9.15 -2.99
CA SER A 13 -8.80 -9.77 -1.88
C SER A 13 -8.72 -8.83 -0.68
N THR A 14 -9.11 -9.34 0.49
CA THR A 14 -8.90 -8.67 1.79
C THR A 14 -7.56 -9.01 2.44
N ASN A 15 -6.77 -9.91 1.84
CA ASN A 15 -5.52 -10.39 2.41
C ASN A 15 -4.51 -9.25 2.74
N PRO A 16 -4.31 -8.22 1.89
CA PRO A 16 -3.38 -7.13 2.23
C PRO A 16 -3.78 -6.36 3.49
N ILE A 17 -5.07 -6.09 3.68
CA ILE A 17 -5.56 -5.35 4.86
C ILE A 17 -5.59 -6.23 6.11
N GLU A 18 -5.92 -7.52 5.96
CA GLU A 18 -5.85 -8.50 7.05
C GLU A 18 -4.42 -8.67 7.56
N ARG A 19 -3.44 -8.75 6.65
CA ARG A 19 -2.02 -8.84 7.02
C ARG A 19 -1.54 -7.58 7.76
N LEU A 20 -1.92 -6.40 7.28
CA LEU A 20 -1.59 -5.13 7.96
C LEU A 20 -2.21 -5.07 9.36
N ASN A 21 -3.50 -5.43 9.50
CA ASN A 21 -4.18 -5.45 10.79
C ASN A 21 -3.54 -6.48 11.75
N GLY A 22 -3.12 -7.63 11.23
CA GLY A 22 -2.39 -8.63 12.01
C GLY A 22 -1.06 -8.10 12.55
N GLU A 23 -0.31 -7.36 11.74
CA GLU A 23 0.96 -6.75 12.16
C GLU A 23 0.76 -5.64 13.19
N ILE A 24 -0.26 -4.78 13.00
CA ILE A 24 -0.65 -3.77 13.99
C ILE A 24 -0.97 -4.45 15.32
N LYS A 25 -1.84 -5.48 15.30
CA LYS A 25 -2.20 -6.24 16.51
C LYS A 25 -0.95 -6.80 17.20
N ARG A 26 -0.08 -7.49 16.46
CA ARG A 26 1.15 -8.09 16.98
C ARG A 26 2.10 -7.07 17.62
N ARG A 27 2.35 -5.92 16.99
CA ARG A 27 3.26 -4.90 17.56
C ARG A 27 2.64 -4.16 18.74
N THR A 28 1.32 -3.95 18.75
CA THR A 28 0.63 -3.36 19.91
C THR A 28 0.55 -4.31 21.10
N GLU A 29 0.45 -5.62 20.87
CA GLU A 29 0.41 -6.65 21.91
C GLU A 29 1.70 -6.69 22.75
N VAL A 30 2.85 -6.41 22.13
CA VAL A 30 4.14 -6.31 22.84
C VAL A 30 4.17 -5.15 23.84
N VAL A 31 3.49 -4.04 23.53
CA VAL A 31 3.43 -2.88 24.42
C VAL A 31 2.40 -3.08 25.54
N GLY A 32 1.28 -3.74 25.23
CA GLY A 32 0.21 -4.07 26.19
C GLY A 32 -0.63 -2.86 26.59
N ILE A 33 -0.06 -1.90 27.33
CA ILE A 33 -0.74 -0.70 27.82
C ILE A 33 0.03 0.55 27.36
N PHE A 34 -0.69 1.48 26.73
CA PHE A 34 -0.12 2.76 26.29
C PHE A 34 -0.36 3.86 27.33
N PRO A 35 0.59 4.79 27.51
CA PRO A 35 0.47 5.88 28.49
C PRO A 35 -0.49 6.99 28.05
N ASN A 36 -0.78 7.11 26.74
CA ASN A 36 -1.74 8.04 26.15
C ASN A 36 -2.03 7.66 24.68
N ASP A 37 -3.01 8.32 24.07
CA ASP A 37 -3.42 8.08 22.69
C ASP A 37 -2.33 8.47 21.67
N GLU A 38 -1.54 9.50 21.95
CA GLU A 38 -0.45 9.91 21.06
C GLU A 38 0.64 8.83 20.93
N ALA A 39 0.88 8.04 21.98
CA ALA A 39 1.85 6.96 21.95
C ALA A 39 1.44 5.83 21.00
N ILE A 40 0.17 5.43 21.00
CA ILE A 40 -0.33 4.42 20.06
C ILE A 40 -0.38 4.96 18.62
N VAL A 41 -0.80 6.21 18.44
CA VAL A 41 -0.80 6.87 17.11
C VAL A 41 0.62 6.92 16.53
N ARG A 42 1.64 7.21 17.34
CA ARG A 42 3.04 7.19 16.88
C ARG A 42 3.51 5.80 16.46
N LEU A 43 3.21 4.76 17.24
CA LEU A 43 3.59 3.39 16.89
C LEU A 43 2.92 2.91 15.60
N VAL A 44 1.59 3.05 15.53
CA VAL A 44 0.82 2.63 14.36
C VAL A 44 1.15 3.50 13.15
N GLY A 45 1.37 4.80 13.35
CA GLY A 45 1.81 5.71 12.30
C GLY A 45 3.16 5.30 11.70
N ALA A 46 4.15 4.98 12.53
CA ALA A 46 5.45 4.49 12.07
C ALA A 46 5.33 3.18 11.26
N LEU A 47 4.47 2.26 11.71
CA LEU A 47 4.15 1.02 10.99
C LEU A 47 3.53 1.26 9.61
N LEU A 48 2.57 2.19 9.54
CA LEU A 48 1.91 2.53 8.28
C LEU A 48 2.87 3.20 7.30
N LEU A 49 3.79 4.02 7.78
CA LEU A 49 4.85 4.62 6.95
C LEU A 49 5.78 3.54 6.38
N GLU A 50 6.26 2.62 7.22
CA GLU A 50 7.08 1.48 6.79
C GLU A 50 6.37 0.65 5.70
N GLN A 51 5.10 0.30 5.93
CA GLN A 51 4.33 -0.47 4.96
C GLN A 51 4.03 0.30 3.67
N ASN A 52 3.81 1.62 3.75
CA ASN A 52 3.59 2.48 2.60
C ASN A 52 4.84 2.56 1.71
N ASP A 53 6.02 2.66 2.30
CA ASP A 53 7.29 2.70 1.55
C ASP A 53 7.55 1.38 0.84
N GLU A 54 7.31 0.24 1.50
CA GLU A 54 7.35 -1.08 0.86
C GLU A 54 6.37 -1.19 -0.30
N TRP A 55 5.13 -0.72 -0.11
CA TRP A 55 4.12 -0.72 -1.15
C TRP A 55 4.47 0.20 -2.30
N ALA A 56 5.08 1.35 -2.06
CA ALA A 56 5.52 2.25 -3.12
C ALA A 56 6.54 1.57 -4.05
N VAL A 57 7.44 0.76 -3.50
CA VAL A 57 8.43 -0.03 -4.27
C VAL A 57 7.76 -1.22 -4.99
N GLN A 58 6.78 -1.88 -4.35
CA GLN A 58 6.12 -3.07 -4.90
C GLN A 58 4.94 -2.76 -5.84
N ARG A 59 4.39 -1.55 -5.81
CA ARG A 59 3.22 -1.14 -6.62
C ARG A 59 3.45 -1.35 -8.12
N ALA A 60 4.68 -1.11 -8.58
CA ALA A 60 5.10 -1.41 -9.95
C ALA A 60 4.99 -2.90 -10.35
N ARG A 61 4.80 -3.83 -9.39
CA ARG A 61 4.60 -5.27 -9.62
C ARG A 61 3.16 -5.72 -9.38
N TYR A 62 2.42 -5.03 -8.49
CA TYR A 62 1.07 -5.42 -8.10
C TYR A 62 -0.02 -4.81 -8.98
N MET A 63 0.09 -3.53 -9.35
CA MET A 63 -0.79 -2.84 -10.31
C MET A 63 0.05 -1.83 -11.08
N THR A 64 0.54 -2.24 -12.24
CA THR A 64 1.49 -1.45 -13.02
C THR A 64 0.80 -0.22 -13.61
N LEU A 65 1.55 0.87 -13.80
CA LEU A 65 1.01 2.07 -14.46
C LEU A 65 0.55 1.77 -15.89
N GLU A 66 1.24 0.88 -16.59
CA GLU A 66 0.89 0.47 -17.96
C GLU A 66 -0.48 -0.19 -18.03
N THR A 67 -0.77 -1.13 -17.14
CA THR A 67 -2.04 -1.86 -17.13
C THR A 67 -3.20 -0.99 -16.63
N MET A 68 -2.89 -0.02 -15.78
CA MET A 68 -3.85 0.98 -15.26
C MET A 68 -4.05 2.17 -16.22
N ALA A 69 -3.17 2.37 -17.22
CA ALA A 69 -3.22 3.52 -18.13
C ALA A 69 -4.53 3.59 -18.92
N SER A 70 -5.11 2.43 -19.27
CA SER A 70 -6.41 2.34 -19.94
C SER A 70 -7.59 2.92 -19.13
N MET A 71 -7.39 3.16 -17.83
CA MET A 71 -8.38 3.72 -16.91
C MET A 71 -8.12 5.18 -16.54
N SER A 72 -7.00 5.75 -16.97
CA SER A 72 -6.63 7.13 -16.63
C SER A 72 -6.95 8.07 -17.79
N ASP A 73 -7.59 9.20 -17.49
CA ASP A 73 -7.75 10.30 -18.43
C ASP A 73 -6.48 11.17 -18.53
N ASP A 74 -5.51 10.94 -17.65
CA ASP A 74 -4.24 11.66 -17.66
C ASP A 74 -3.39 11.25 -18.88
N PRO A 75 -2.73 12.21 -19.55
CA PRO A 75 -1.80 11.90 -20.63
C PRO A 75 -0.69 10.98 -20.12
N GLN A 76 -0.30 9.98 -20.92
CA GLN A 76 0.81 9.09 -20.56
C GLN A 76 2.11 9.89 -20.42
N ILE A 77 2.48 10.25 -19.20
CA ILE A 77 3.75 10.91 -18.91
C ILE A 77 4.84 9.83 -18.90
N SER A 78 5.58 9.73 -20.00
CA SER A 78 6.85 9.04 -20.05
C SER A 78 7.90 9.90 -19.34
N LEU A 79 8.51 9.37 -18.27
CA LEU A 79 9.72 9.98 -17.72
C LEU A 79 10.82 9.80 -18.78
N PRO A 80 11.50 10.88 -19.22
CA PRO A 80 12.59 10.74 -20.18
C PRO A 80 13.63 9.78 -19.60
N ALA A 81 14.02 8.79 -20.39
CA ALA A 81 15.11 7.89 -20.02
C ALA A 81 16.30 8.77 -19.62
N VAL A 82 16.74 8.65 -18.37
CA VAL A 82 17.90 9.38 -17.85
C VAL A 82 19.03 9.17 -18.86
N ALA A 83 19.41 10.24 -19.55
CA ALA A 83 20.50 10.22 -20.50
C ALA A 83 21.75 9.74 -19.76
N ARG A 84 22.35 8.65 -20.24
CA ARG A 84 23.68 8.21 -19.82
C ARG A 84 24.73 9.21 -20.26
#